data_AF-A0A9W8IYT6-F1
#
_entry.id   AF-A0A9W8IYT6-F1
#
_cell.length_a   1.000
_cell.length_b   1.000
_cell.length_c   1.000
_cell.angle_alpha   90.00
_cell.angle_beta   90.00
_cell.angle_gamma   90.00
#
_symmetry.space_group_name_H-M   'P 1'
#
loop_
_entity.id
_entity.type
_entity.pdbx_description
1 polymer ?
#
loop_
_entity_poly.entity_id
_entity_poly.type
_entity_poly.pdbx_seq_one_letter_code
_entity_poly.pdbx_strand_id
1 'polypeptide(L)'
;MGRKIKYRTEEERRQARRERRAVQAKDPKRRQKRSEENRRQYLRRRGIPGTEILPPNLSKQIIEQAAQDLDRTSRYFVRFLTDSEDAIYLAHFEVTQDDLKAFDSPPPYPPVVDQLAEIEEWGHVILALRGYQHRLQNVEDTQNFQLSTRDSGSAIQLADKLHEQYIKTLGEWEKIMSFIEENDEPDSVSARIAQEAILGKARKMVHVRNDLLLIKQGVPQYIQALDNRTYTFAKLSRPMYY
;
A
#
# COMPACT_ATOMS: atom_id res chain seq x y z
N MET A 1 -44.74 -24.29 -27.34
CA MET A 1 -44.37 -23.10 -28.12
C MET A 1 -42.86 -22.90 -28.07
N GLY A 2 -42.12 -23.30 -29.11
CA GLY A 2 -40.65 -23.21 -29.13
C GLY A 2 -40.14 -21.82 -29.55
N ARG A 3 -39.19 -21.26 -28.79
CA ARG A 3 -38.51 -20.00 -29.15
C ARG A 3 -37.70 -20.20 -30.44
N LYS A 4 -38.10 -19.53 -31.54
CA LYS A 4 -37.32 -19.52 -32.79
C LYS A 4 -35.97 -18.85 -32.58
N ILE A 5 -34.89 -19.54 -32.96
CA ILE A 5 -33.54 -18.97 -32.99
C ILE A 5 -33.52 -17.87 -34.07
N LYS A 6 -33.08 -16.67 -33.69
CA LYS A 6 -33.17 -15.44 -34.50
C LYS A 6 -32.22 -15.41 -35.72
N TYR A 7 -31.18 -16.25 -35.74
CA TYR A 7 -30.18 -16.33 -36.81
C TYR A 7 -29.84 -17.80 -37.03
N ARG A 8 -29.79 -18.26 -38.29
CA ARG A 8 -29.49 -19.65 -38.65
C ARG A 8 -27.98 -19.92 -38.76
N THR A 9 -27.17 -18.90 -39.09
CA THR A 9 -25.71 -19.06 -39.27
C THR A 9 -24.88 -17.98 -38.55
N GLU A 10 -23.59 -18.24 -38.34
CA GLU A 10 -22.65 -17.24 -37.78
C GLU A 10 -22.48 -16.02 -38.70
N GLU A 11 -22.50 -16.23 -40.01
CA GLU A 11 -22.38 -15.16 -41.00
C GLU A 11 -23.58 -14.21 -40.94
N GLU A 12 -24.80 -14.73 -40.84
CA GLU A 12 -26.01 -13.91 -40.64
C GLU A 12 -25.91 -13.08 -39.35
N ARG A 13 -25.36 -13.67 -38.28
CA ARG A 13 -25.17 -12.96 -37.01
C ARG A 13 -24.12 -11.85 -37.13
N ARG A 14 -23.04 -12.05 -37.90
CA ARG A 14 -22.02 -11.02 -38.17
C ARG A 14 -22.56 -9.91 -39.06
N GLN A 15 -23.32 -10.26 -40.10
CA GLN A 15 -23.91 -9.29 -41.03
C GLN A 15 -24.97 -8.42 -40.36
N ALA A 16 -25.88 -9.02 -39.57
CA ALA A 16 -26.84 -8.29 -38.76
C ALA A 16 -26.16 -7.38 -37.71
N ARG A 17 -25.00 -7.78 -37.17
CA ARG A 17 -24.17 -6.91 -36.31
C ARG A 17 -23.58 -5.73 -37.09
N ARG A 18 -23.09 -5.95 -38.31
CA ARG A 18 -22.56 -4.88 -39.18
C ARG A 18 -23.64 -3.88 -39.56
N GLU A 19 -24.81 -4.36 -39.99
CA GLU A 19 -25.96 -3.52 -40.34
C GLU A 19 -26.48 -2.72 -39.15
N ARG A 20 -26.63 -3.36 -37.98
CA ARG A 20 -26.98 -2.64 -36.74
C ARG A 20 -25.96 -1.57 -36.39
N ARG A 21 -24.66 -1.85 -36.53
CA ARG A 21 -23.60 -0.87 -36.30
C ARG A 21 -23.67 0.29 -37.30
N ALA A 22 -23.99 0.01 -38.57
CA ALA A 22 -24.15 1.03 -39.61
C ALA A 22 -25.36 1.94 -39.35
N VAL A 23 -26.50 1.36 -38.97
CA VAL A 23 -27.71 2.14 -38.59
C VAL A 23 -27.42 2.98 -37.34
N GLN A 24 -26.81 2.38 -36.31
CA GLN A 24 -26.42 3.11 -35.09
C GLN A 24 -25.32 4.15 -35.31
N ALA A 25 -24.55 4.04 -36.39
CA ALA A 25 -23.54 5.01 -36.77
C ALA A 25 -24.13 6.23 -37.49
N LYS A 26 -25.36 6.15 -38.02
CA LYS A 26 -26.06 7.29 -38.63
C LYS A 26 -26.86 8.12 -37.61
N ASP A 27 -27.14 7.56 -36.42
CA ASP A 27 -27.85 8.25 -35.35
C ASP A 27 -26.97 9.31 -34.64
N PRO A 28 -27.32 10.62 -34.72
CA PRO A 28 -26.55 11.71 -34.13
C PRO A 28 -26.37 11.59 -32.61
N LYS A 29 -27.42 11.14 -31.89
CA LYS A 29 -27.37 11.01 -30.42
C LYS A 29 -26.40 9.91 -30.00
N ARG A 30 -26.35 8.80 -30.75
CA ARG A 30 -25.41 7.70 -30.48
C ARG A 30 -23.98 8.01 -30.89
N ARG A 31 -23.77 8.87 -31.90
CA ARG A 31 -22.44 9.41 -32.22
C ARG A 31 -21.91 10.30 -31.11
N GLN A 32 -22.73 11.21 -30.58
CA GLN A 32 -22.37 12.04 -29.43
C GLN A 32 -22.02 11.19 -28.21
N LYS A 33 -22.84 10.18 -27.87
CA LYS A 33 -22.58 9.30 -26.74
C LYS A 33 -21.26 8.52 -26.88
N ARG A 34 -20.94 8.01 -28.08
CA ARG A 34 -19.64 7.36 -28.36
C ARG A 34 -18.47 8.34 -28.36
N SER A 35 -18.67 9.56 -28.85
CA SER A 35 -17.67 10.62 -28.80
C SER A 35 -17.37 11.01 -27.36
N GLU A 36 -18.40 11.13 -26.51
CA GLU A 36 -18.23 11.34 -25.06
C GLU A 36 -17.57 10.16 -24.37
N GLU A 37 -17.94 8.91 -24.67
CA GLU A 37 -17.26 7.72 -24.13
C GLU A 37 -15.79 7.68 -24.56
N ASN A 38 -15.48 7.96 -25.83
CA ASN A 38 -14.13 8.03 -26.34
C ASN A 38 -13.36 9.21 -25.75
N ARG A 39 -13.99 10.38 -25.58
CA ARG A 39 -13.42 11.56 -24.92
C ARG A 39 -13.13 11.26 -23.46
N ARG A 40 -14.06 10.60 -22.76
CA ARG A 40 -13.85 10.10 -21.39
C ARG A 40 -12.72 9.09 -21.35
N GLN A 41 -12.67 8.10 -22.24
CA GLN A 41 -11.55 7.15 -22.32
C GLN A 41 -10.21 7.84 -22.66
N TYR A 42 -10.23 8.85 -23.53
CA TYR A 42 -9.05 9.62 -23.89
C TYR A 42 -8.53 10.43 -22.69
N LEU A 43 -9.41 11.15 -21.99
CA LEU A 43 -9.08 11.85 -20.75
C LEU A 43 -8.63 10.88 -19.65
N ARG A 44 -9.25 9.69 -19.56
CA ARG A 44 -8.85 8.59 -18.66
C ARG A 44 -7.44 8.09 -18.97
N ARG A 45 -7.09 7.92 -20.24
CA ARG A 45 -5.77 7.43 -20.69
C ARG A 45 -4.67 8.46 -20.54
N ARG A 46 -5.00 9.76 -20.67
CA ARG A 46 -4.00 10.82 -20.63
C ARG A 46 -3.70 11.33 -19.23
N GLY A 47 -4.44 10.89 -18.21
CA GLY A 47 -4.46 11.56 -16.92
C GLY A 47 -5.12 12.94 -17.06
N ILE A 48 -5.80 13.39 -16.01
CA ILE A 48 -6.44 14.71 -16.01
C ILE A 48 -5.31 15.76 -16.12
N PRO A 49 -5.24 16.57 -17.20
CA PRO A 49 -4.28 17.66 -17.27
C PRO A 49 -4.79 18.78 -16.35
N GLY A 50 -4.06 19.07 -15.27
CA GLY A 50 -4.24 20.34 -14.54
C GLY A 50 -4.38 20.28 -13.01
N THR A 51 -4.46 19.10 -12.38
CA THR A 51 -4.16 18.98 -10.93
C THR A 51 -2.74 18.46 -10.81
N GLU A 52 -1.84 19.33 -10.38
CA GLU A 52 -0.43 18.97 -10.28
C GLU A 52 -0.25 17.99 -9.12
N ILE A 53 -0.14 16.70 -9.42
CA ILE A 53 0.33 15.71 -8.44
C ILE A 53 1.78 16.10 -8.13
N LEU A 54 2.02 16.48 -6.88
CA LEU A 54 3.30 17.02 -6.39
C LEU A 54 3.92 16.04 -5.39
N PRO A 55 4.68 15.02 -5.83
CA PRO A 55 5.37 14.14 -4.91
C PRO A 55 6.23 14.93 -3.92
N PRO A 56 6.21 14.60 -2.61
CA PRO A 56 6.96 15.33 -1.62
C PRO A 56 8.48 15.18 -1.84
N ASN A 57 9.21 16.25 -1.51
CA ASN A 57 10.66 16.20 -1.41
C ASN A 57 11.04 15.65 -0.04
N LEU A 58 11.67 14.47 -0.02
CA LEU A 58 12.12 13.84 1.23
C LEU A 58 13.49 14.37 1.62
N SER A 59 13.70 14.55 2.92
CA SER A 59 15.02 14.88 3.47
C SER A 59 15.99 13.72 3.25
N LYS A 60 17.29 14.03 3.25
CA LYS A 60 18.36 13.02 3.12
C LYS A 60 18.27 11.97 4.24
N GLN A 61 17.98 12.40 5.47
CA GLN A 61 17.82 11.54 6.63
C GLN A 61 16.70 10.50 6.43
N ILE A 62 15.52 10.91 5.92
CA ILE A 62 14.42 9.97 5.64
C ILE A 62 14.83 8.92 4.60
N ILE A 63 15.55 9.35 3.54
CA ILE A 63 16.01 8.45 2.49
C ILE A 63 17.03 7.43 3.05
N GLU A 64 17.97 7.88 3.87
CA GLU A 64 18.99 7.02 4.48
C GLU A 64 18.40 6.02 5.47
N GLN A 65 17.46 6.47 6.33
CA GLN A 65 16.74 5.59 7.25
C GLN A 65 15.93 4.53 6.49
N ALA A 66 15.24 4.94 5.42
CA ALA A 66 14.45 4.01 4.61
C ALA A 66 15.29 2.95 3.88
N ALA A 67 16.56 3.26 3.58
CA ALA A 67 17.48 2.38 2.86
C ALA A 67 18.11 1.29 3.74
N GLN A 68 17.92 1.33 5.06
CA GLN A 68 18.48 0.30 5.95
C GLN A 68 17.87 -1.07 5.67
N ASP A 69 18.75 -2.08 5.62
CA ASP A 69 18.37 -3.46 5.32
C ASP A 69 17.48 -4.08 6.40
N LEU A 70 16.59 -4.96 5.94
CA LEU A 70 15.70 -5.74 6.79
C LEU A 70 16.10 -7.20 6.69
N ASP A 71 16.31 -7.84 7.83
CA ASP A 71 16.41 -9.30 7.87
C ASP A 71 15.03 -9.92 7.61
N ARG A 72 14.76 -10.18 6.33
CA ARG A 72 13.53 -10.82 5.85
C ARG A 72 13.53 -12.34 6.02
N THR A 73 14.64 -12.92 6.48
CA THR A 73 14.79 -14.38 6.64
C THR A 73 14.42 -14.85 8.05
N SER A 74 14.37 -13.94 9.02
CA SER A 74 13.94 -14.23 10.37
C SER A 74 12.56 -14.87 10.43
N ARG A 75 12.44 -15.94 11.22
CA ARG A 75 11.15 -16.61 11.49
C ARG A 75 10.12 -15.65 12.09
N TYR A 76 10.55 -14.71 12.94
CA TYR A 76 9.67 -13.75 13.60
C TYR A 76 9.14 -12.71 12.60
N PHE A 77 10.01 -12.26 11.68
CA PHE A 77 9.57 -11.41 10.58
C PHE A 77 8.50 -12.10 9.73
N VAL A 78 8.76 -13.34 9.29
CA VAL A 78 7.84 -14.08 8.41
C VAL A 78 6.50 -14.37 9.10
N ARG A 79 6.50 -14.76 10.38
CA ARG A 79 5.26 -15.07 11.13
C ARG A 79 4.32 -13.86 11.22
N PHE A 80 4.87 -12.67 11.49
CA PHE A 80 4.08 -11.43 11.59
C PHE A 80 3.80 -10.78 10.23
N LEU A 81 4.50 -11.21 9.17
CA LEU A 81 4.20 -10.83 7.80
C LEU A 81 2.90 -11.48 7.28
N THR A 82 2.60 -12.71 7.71
CA THR A 82 1.55 -13.57 7.12
C THR A 82 0.24 -13.66 7.88
N ASP A 83 0.05 -12.84 8.93
CA ASP A 83 -1.15 -12.89 9.80
C ASP A 83 -1.37 -14.27 10.46
N SER A 84 -0.27 -15.02 10.67
CA SER A 84 -0.33 -16.38 11.24
C SER A 84 -0.20 -16.40 12.76
N GLU A 85 0.10 -15.27 13.39
CA GLU A 85 0.28 -15.15 14.84
C GLU A 85 -0.32 -13.86 15.38
N ASP A 86 -0.99 -13.96 16.52
CA ASP A 86 -1.62 -12.84 17.23
C ASP A 86 -0.74 -12.28 18.36
N ALA A 87 0.27 -13.06 18.80
CA ALA A 87 1.18 -12.66 19.87
C ALA A 87 2.55 -13.36 19.78
N ILE A 88 3.57 -12.71 20.35
CA ILE A 88 4.88 -13.29 20.60
C ILE A 88 4.89 -13.77 22.05
N TYR A 89 5.03 -15.07 22.26
CA TYR A 89 5.20 -15.64 23.60
C TYR A 89 6.68 -15.57 24.01
N LEU A 90 6.98 -14.74 25.00
CA LEU A 90 8.29 -14.64 25.65
C LEU A 90 8.23 -15.37 27.00
N ALA A 91 9.38 -15.55 27.65
CA ALA A 91 9.50 -16.42 28.83
C ALA A 91 8.50 -16.11 29.98
N HIS A 92 8.12 -14.84 30.15
CA HIS A 92 7.32 -14.39 31.28
C HIS A 92 6.07 -13.57 30.91
N PHE A 93 5.90 -13.22 29.64
CA PHE A 93 4.78 -12.42 29.15
C PHE A 93 4.60 -12.59 27.65
N GLU A 94 3.50 -12.05 27.12
CA GLU A 94 3.23 -12.03 25.68
C GLU A 94 3.26 -10.59 25.14
N VAL A 95 3.72 -10.44 23.91
CA VAL A 95 3.62 -9.19 23.14
C VAL A 95 2.55 -9.39 22.08
N THR A 96 1.43 -8.70 22.22
CA THR A 96 0.26 -8.84 21.33
C THR A 96 0.42 -8.02 20.06
N GLN A 97 -0.45 -8.25 19.06
CA GLN A 97 -0.56 -7.36 17.91
C GLN A 97 -0.92 -5.91 18.30
N ASP A 98 -1.69 -5.70 19.37
CA ASP A 98 -2.02 -4.36 19.85
C ASP A 98 -0.79 -3.65 20.43
N ASP A 99 0.11 -4.40 21.08
CA ASP A 99 1.40 -3.88 21.53
C ASP A 99 2.28 -3.49 20.34
N LEU A 100 2.38 -4.35 19.31
CA LEU A 100 3.11 -4.01 18.08
C LEU A 100 2.54 -2.77 17.37
N LYS A 101 1.22 -2.61 17.38
CA LYS A 101 0.56 -1.41 16.86
C LYS A 101 0.89 -0.17 17.68
N ALA A 102 0.96 -0.30 19.00
CA ALA A 102 1.36 0.78 19.88
C ALA A 102 2.84 1.14 19.68
N PHE A 103 3.71 0.15 19.44
CA PHE A 103 5.12 0.34 19.13
C PHE A 103 5.36 1.06 17.80
N ASP A 104 4.51 0.85 16.79
CA ASP A 104 4.56 1.60 15.53
C ASP A 104 4.04 3.05 15.67
N SER A 105 3.47 3.42 16.82
CA SER A 105 2.93 4.76 17.08
C SER A 105 3.90 5.61 17.91
N PRO A 106 3.76 6.95 17.89
CA PRO A 106 4.50 7.79 18.81
C PRO A 106 4.21 7.40 20.28
N PRO A 107 5.22 7.50 21.18
CA PRO A 107 5.06 7.19 22.60
C PRO A 107 4.00 8.08 23.28
N PRO A 108 3.50 7.69 24.48
CA PRO A 108 4.02 6.67 25.38
C PRO A 108 3.76 5.23 24.94
N TYR A 109 4.73 4.34 25.17
CA TYR A 109 4.61 2.92 24.89
C TYR A 109 3.87 2.16 26.01
N PRO A 110 3.26 1.00 25.71
CA PRO A 110 2.56 0.21 26.70
C PRO A 110 3.52 -0.38 27.77
N PRO A 111 3.00 -0.73 28.97
CA PRO A 111 3.81 -1.24 30.08
C PRO A 111 4.63 -2.50 29.79
N VAL A 112 4.29 -3.23 28.72
CA VAL A 112 5.07 -4.39 28.26
C VAL A 112 6.51 -4.01 27.85
N VAL A 113 6.78 -2.72 27.55
CA VAL A 113 8.16 -2.24 27.29
C VAL A 113 9.05 -2.35 28.52
N ASP A 114 8.52 -2.11 29.72
CA ASP A 114 9.29 -2.22 30.96
C ASP A 114 9.69 -3.69 31.18
N GLN A 115 8.80 -4.62 30.86
CA GLN A 115 9.07 -6.06 30.93
C GLN A 115 10.07 -6.51 29.85
N LEU A 116 10.06 -5.88 28.67
CA LEU A 116 11.04 -6.11 27.62
C LEU A 116 12.44 -5.63 28.00
N ALA A 117 12.55 -4.59 28.84
CA ALA A 117 13.84 -4.11 29.34
C ALA A 117 14.56 -5.12 30.25
N GLU A 118 13.81 -6.05 30.85
CA GLU A 118 14.34 -7.07 31.75
C GLU A 118 14.86 -8.33 31.03
N ILE A 119 14.65 -8.44 29.71
CA ILE A 119 15.00 -9.65 28.94
C ILE A 119 15.83 -9.33 27.68
N GLU A 120 16.74 -10.23 27.29
CA GLU A 120 17.59 -10.06 26.10
C GLU A 120 16.86 -10.34 24.77
N GLU A 121 15.63 -10.87 24.82
CA GLU A 121 14.89 -11.34 23.64
C GLU A 121 14.18 -10.23 22.84
N TRP A 122 14.33 -8.95 23.20
CA TRP A 122 13.66 -7.83 22.53
C TRP A 122 13.97 -7.72 21.02
N GLY A 123 15.10 -8.28 20.56
CA GLY A 123 15.42 -8.37 19.13
C GLY A 123 14.36 -9.15 18.33
N HIS A 124 13.71 -10.15 18.93
CA HIS A 124 12.60 -10.88 18.30
C HIS A 124 11.38 -9.98 18.10
N VAL A 125 11.10 -9.10 19.07
CA VAL A 125 10.00 -8.13 19.00
C VAL A 125 10.22 -7.12 17.88
N ILE A 126 11.46 -6.65 17.68
CA ILE A 126 11.79 -5.77 16.55
C ILE A 126 11.57 -6.46 15.20
N LEU A 127 12.00 -7.72 15.07
CA LEU A 127 11.80 -8.47 13.83
C LEU A 127 10.32 -8.70 13.55
N ALA A 128 9.52 -8.97 14.58
CA ALA A 128 8.07 -9.07 14.49
C ALA A 128 7.41 -7.73 14.13
N LEU A 129 7.83 -6.62 14.75
CA LEU A 129 7.36 -5.26 14.41
C LEU A 129 7.61 -4.93 12.94
N ARG A 130 8.80 -5.26 12.42
CA ARG A 130 9.13 -5.10 10.98
C ARG A 130 8.22 -5.94 10.10
N GLY A 131 7.95 -7.19 10.47
CA GLY A 131 7.02 -8.08 9.77
C GLY A 131 5.59 -7.51 9.75
N TYR A 132 5.13 -7.03 10.91
CA TYR A 132 3.84 -6.38 11.10
C TYR A 132 3.69 -5.12 10.23
N GLN A 133 4.68 -4.22 10.23
CA GLN A 133 4.70 -3.02 9.39
C GLN A 133 4.61 -3.37 7.90
N HIS A 134 5.35 -4.40 7.47
CA HIS A 134 5.26 -4.89 6.09
C HIS A 134 3.87 -5.46 5.78
N ARG A 135 3.26 -6.23 6.69
CA ARG A 135 1.90 -6.73 6.52
C ARG A 135 0.92 -5.57 6.30
N LEU A 136 0.97 -4.54 7.14
CA LEU A 136 0.12 -3.35 6.98
C LEU A 136 0.31 -2.68 5.62
N GLN A 137 1.57 -2.50 5.19
CA GLN A 137 1.86 -1.94 3.87
C GLN A 137 1.24 -2.76 2.73
N ASN A 138 1.29 -4.09 2.82
CA ASN A 138 0.71 -4.96 1.79
C ASN A 138 -0.82 -4.93 1.79
N VAL A 139 -1.46 -4.84 2.96
CA VAL A 139 -2.91 -4.66 3.07
C VAL A 139 -3.32 -3.36 2.37
N GLU A 140 -2.57 -2.27 2.61
CA GLU A 140 -2.83 -0.99 1.96
C GLU A 140 -2.60 -1.03 0.45
N ASP A 141 -1.50 -1.63 -0.02
CA ASP A 141 -1.21 -1.79 -1.45
C ASP A 141 -2.35 -2.57 -2.14
N THR A 142 -2.87 -3.61 -1.49
CA THR A 142 -4.01 -4.40 -1.98
C THR A 142 -5.28 -3.55 -2.06
N GLN A 143 -5.57 -2.74 -1.04
CA GLN A 143 -6.72 -1.81 -1.06
C GLN A 143 -6.57 -0.76 -2.18
N ASN A 144 -5.38 -0.18 -2.33
CA ASN A 144 -5.09 0.80 -3.37
C ASN A 144 -5.18 0.18 -4.79
N PHE A 145 -4.78 -1.09 -4.95
CA PHE A 145 -4.96 -1.83 -6.20
C PHE A 145 -6.45 -2.01 -6.54
N GLN A 146 -7.27 -2.40 -5.56
CA GLN A 146 -8.72 -2.53 -5.75
C GLN A 146 -9.39 -1.18 -6.09
N LEU A 147 -8.95 -0.08 -5.46
CA LEU A 147 -9.46 1.27 -5.73
C LEU A 147 -9.08 1.76 -7.14
N SER A 148 -7.82 1.59 -7.52
CA SER A 148 -7.30 2.04 -8.82
C SER A 148 -7.86 1.27 -10.02
N THR A 149 -8.28 0.02 -9.82
CA THR A 149 -8.88 -0.82 -10.88
C THR A 149 -10.39 -0.62 -11.06
N ARG A 150 -11.12 -0.17 -10.02
CA ARG A 150 -12.58 -0.06 -10.05
C ARG A 150 -13.12 1.23 -10.66
N ASP A 151 -12.44 2.36 -10.49
CA ASP A 151 -13.01 3.65 -10.88
C ASP A 151 -12.02 4.63 -11.53
N SER A 152 -12.52 5.40 -12.50
CA SER A 152 -11.70 6.29 -13.34
C SER A 152 -11.45 7.69 -12.75
N GLY A 153 -12.18 8.07 -11.70
CA GLY A 153 -11.89 9.26 -10.89
C GLY A 153 -10.85 9.01 -9.79
N SER A 154 -10.31 7.79 -9.72
CA SER A 154 -9.49 7.31 -8.60
C SER A 154 -8.11 7.96 -8.50
N ALA A 155 -7.51 8.45 -9.59
CA ALA A 155 -6.11 8.88 -9.55
C ALA A 155 -5.86 10.12 -8.67
N ILE A 156 -6.74 11.12 -8.76
CA ILE A 156 -6.65 12.33 -7.92
C ILE A 156 -7.01 11.98 -6.49
N GLN A 157 -8.12 11.27 -6.28
CA GLN A 157 -8.54 10.85 -4.94
C GLN A 157 -7.49 9.97 -4.23
N LEU A 158 -6.81 9.12 -4.99
CA LEU A 158 -5.71 8.30 -4.51
C LEU A 158 -4.47 9.16 -4.22
N ALA A 159 -4.15 10.12 -5.08
CA ALA A 159 -3.07 11.07 -4.82
C ALA A 159 -3.35 11.88 -3.55
N ASP A 160 -4.58 12.35 -3.34
CA ASP A 160 -5.01 13.05 -2.13
C ASP A 160 -4.88 12.16 -0.89
N LYS A 161 -5.38 10.91 -0.96
CA LYS A 161 -5.22 9.90 0.10
C LYS A 161 -3.75 9.65 0.44
N LEU A 162 -2.90 9.52 -0.57
CA LEU A 162 -1.46 9.32 -0.40
C LEU A 162 -0.79 10.57 0.19
N HIS A 163 -1.22 11.77 -0.17
CA HIS A 163 -0.76 13.02 0.43
C HIS A 163 -1.15 13.15 1.91
N GLU A 164 -2.40 12.86 2.25
CA GLU A 164 -2.86 12.81 3.65
C GLU A 164 -2.05 11.80 4.46
N GLN A 165 -1.80 10.64 3.88
CA GLN A 165 -0.96 9.61 4.49
C GLN A 165 0.48 10.09 4.70
N TYR A 166 1.07 10.78 3.72
CA TYR A 166 2.41 11.37 3.86
C TYR A 166 2.46 12.37 5.02
N ILE A 167 1.53 13.32 5.07
CA ILE A 167 1.46 14.35 6.12
C ILE A 167 1.31 13.70 7.50
N LYS A 168 0.39 12.73 7.62
CA LYS A 168 0.20 11.99 8.87
C LYS A 168 1.48 11.27 9.30
N THR A 169 2.12 10.55 8.36
CA THR A 169 3.35 9.78 8.63
C THR A 169 4.50 10.70 9.03
N LEU A 170 4.63 11.86 8.39
CA LEU A 170 5.63 12.87 8.72
C LEU A 170 5.40 13.42 10.14
N GLY A 171 4.16 13.76 10.50
CA GLY A 171 3.84 14.23 11.85
C GLY A 171 4.06 13.17 12.94
N GLU A 172 3.88 11.89 12.63
CA GLU A 172 4.25 10.78 13.53
C GLU A 172 5.78 10.65 13.64
N TRP A 173 6.50 10.75 12.53
CA TRP A 173 7.97 10.70 12.49
C TRP A 173 8.60 11.81 13.32
N GLU A 174 8.12 13.04 13.18
CA GLU A 174 8.61 14.21 13.94
C GLU A 174 8.40 14.00 15.45
N LYS A 175 7.24 13.50 15.88
CA LYS A 175 6.97 13.20 17.30
C LYS A 175 7.91 12.15 17.87
N ILE A 176 8.20 11.09 17.10
CA ILE A 176 9.11 10.03 17.56
C ILE A 176 10.55 10.56 17.62
N MET A 177 10.97 11.35 16.65
CA MET A 177 12.28 12.02 16.67
C MET A 177 12.45 12.90 17.90
N SER A 178 11.48 13.78 18.20
CA SER A 178 11.52 14.61 19.41
C SER A 178 11.62 13.78 20.69
N PHE A 179 10.88 12.67 20.76
CA PHE A 179 11.01 11.74 21.89
C PHE A 179 12.42 11.16 22.03
N ILE A 180 13.05 10.74 20.92
CA ILE A 180 14.42 10.21 20.98
C ILE A 180 15.42 11.29 21.38
N GLU A 181 15.24 12.53 20.91
CA GLU A 181 16.10 13.66 21.27
C GLU A 181 15.94 14.06 22.75
N GLU A 182 14.75 13.91 23.33
CA GLU A 182 14.46 14.23 24.73
C GLU A 182 14.85 13.12 25.72
N ASN A 183 15.02 11.87 25.25
CA ASN A 183 15.44 10.75 26.10
C ASN A 183 16.95 10.53 26.05
N ASP A 184 17.61 10.79 27.18
CA ASP A 184 19.08 10.69 27.33
C ASP A 184 19.64 9.25 27.30
N GLU A 185 18.78 8.21 27.28
CA GLU A 185 19.19 6.80 27.27
C GLU A 185 19.01 6.14 25.88
N PRO A 186 19.96 6.32 24.95
CA PRO A 186 19.87 5.83 23.57
C PRO A 186 19.82 4.30 23.46
N ASP A 187 20.30 3.58 24.49
CA ASP A 187 20.28 2.12 24.53
C ASP A 187 19.05 1.51 25.22
N SER A 188 18.16 2.34 25.77
CA SER A 188 16.91 1.88 26.38
C SER A 188 16.03 1.14 25.37
N VAL A 189 15.24 0.16 25.83
CA VAL A 189 14.32 -0.58 24.96
C VAL A 189 13.31 0.37 24.29
N SER A 190 12.82 1.37 25.02
CA SER A 190 11.96 2.43 24.47
C SER A 190 12.63 3.18 23.32
N ALA A 191 13.89 3.59 23.46
CA ALA A 191 14.63 4.27 22.39
C ALA A 191 14.82 3.36 21.17
N ARG A 192 15.09 2.07 21.38
CA ARG A 192 15.23 1.09 20.29
C ARG A 192 13.92 0.85 19.55
N ILE A 193 12.80 0.73 20.28
CA ILE A 193 11.46 0.63 19.67
C ILE A 193 11.15 1.92 18.87
N ALA A 194 11.45 3.09 19.43
CA ALA A 194 11.27 4.37 18.76
C ALA A 194 12.12 4.47 17.47
N GLN A 195 13.37 4.00 17.51
CA GLN A 195 14.24 3.95 16.34
C GLN A 195 13.67 3.06 15.23
N GLU A 196 13.11 1.91 15.58
CA GLU A 196 12.45 1.02 14.63
C GLU A 196 11.13 1.59 14.07
N ALA A 197 10.38 2.31 14.90
CA ALA A 197 9.20 3.05 14.44
C ALA A 197 9.61 4.12 13.40
N ILE A 198 10.68 4.88 13.66
CA ILE A 198 11.23 5.86 12.70
C ILE A 198 11.61 5.20 11.38
N LEU A 199 12.28 4.04 11.42
CA LEU A 199 12.62 3.29 10.22
C LEU A 199 11.37 2.89 9.43
N GLY A 200 10.33 2.42 10.13
CA GLY A 200 9.02 2.12 9.55
C GLY A 200 8.40 3.33 8.86
N LYS A 201 8.32 4.48 9.54
CA LYS A 201 7.77 5.73 8.99
C LYS A 201 8.61 6.25 7.81
N ALA A 202 9.93 6.15 7.87
CA ALA A 202 10.81 6.56 6.78
C ALA A 202 10.55 5.74 5.51
N ARG A 203 10.50 4.40 5.64
CA ARG A 203 10.15 3.50 4.52
C ARG A 203 8.77 3.82 3.96
N LYS A 204 7.80 4.09 4.85
CA LYS A 204 6.45 4.48 4.46
C LYS A 204 6.41 5.75 3.62
N MET A 205 7.13 6.80 4.04
CA MET A 205 7.21 8.07 3.30
C MET A 205 7.86 7.89 1.93
N VAL A 206 8.93 7.09 1.83
CA VAL A 206 9.56 6.75 0.54
C VAL A 206 8.59 5.98 -0.36
N HIS A 207 7.85 5.02 0.19
CA HIS A 207 6.85 4.25 -0.54
C HIS A 207 5.75 5.16 -1.11
N VAL A 208 5.17 6.02 -0.28
CA VAL A 208 4.14 6.99 -0.68
C VAL A 208 4.64 7.95 -1.76
N ARG A 209 5.87 8.46 -1.61
CA ARG A 209 6.49 9.30 -2.66
C ARG A 209 6.62 8.56 -3.99
N ASN A 210 7.09 7.32 -3.96
CA ASN A 210 7.24 6.52 -5.18
C ASN A 210 5.88 6.24 -5.83
N ASP A 211 4.84 6.03 -5.03
CA ASP A 211 3.48 5.84 -5.52
C ASP A 211 2.94 7.12 -6.18
N LEU A 212 3.13 8.29 -5.57
CA LEU A 212 2.77 9.58 -6.17
C LEU A 212 3.54 9.83 -7.48
N LEU A 213 4.83 9.47 -7.55
CA LEU A 213 5.63 9.55 -8.78
C LEU A 213 5.06 8.65 -9.88
N LEU A 214 4.68 7.42 -9.54
CA LEU A 214 4.08 6.47 -10.49
C LEU A 214 2.72 6.96 -10.99
N ILE A 215 1.86 7.48 -10.11
CA ILE A 215 0.58 8.05 -10.52
C ILE A 215 0.78 9.25 -11.45
N LYS A 216 1.79 10.11 -11.18
CA LYS A 216 2.18 11.23 -12.05
C LYS A 216 2.65 10.76 -13.44
N GLN A 217 3.36 9.64 -13.52
CA GLN A 217 3.77 9.02 -14.80
C GLN A 217 2.60 8.37 -15.54
N GLY A 218 1.61 7.87 -14.79
CA GLY A 218 0.34 7.38 -15.28
C GLY A 218 -0.24 6.27 -14.41
N VAL A 219 -1.57 6.22 -14.35
CA VAL A 219 -2.31 5.17 -13.60
C VAL A 219 -1.90 3.75 -14.02
N PRO A 220 -1.67 3.42 -15.31
CA PRO A 220 -1.22 2.07 -15.69
C PRO A 220 0.12 1.67 -15.06
N GLN A 221 1.09 2.59 -14.98
CA GLN A 221 2.39 2.35 -14.36
C GLN A 221 2.24 2.07 -12.87
N TYR A 222 1.38 2.83 -12.20
CA TYR A 222 1.06 2.61 -10.79
C TYR A 222 0.39 1.25 -10.55
N ILE A 223 -0.62 0.89 -11.36
CA ILE A 223 -1.30 -0.42 -11.26
C ILE A 223 -0.31 -1.56 -11.48
N GLN A 224 0.57 -1.46 -12.48
CA GLN A 224 1.61 -2.47 -12.74
C GLN A 224 2.58 -2.61 -11.55
N ALA A 225 2.97 -1.51 -10.93
CA ALA A 225 3.83 -1.54 -9.75
C ALA A 225 3.14 -2.22 -8.56
N LEU A 226 1.86 -1.91 -8.31
CA LEU A 226 1.07 -2.55 -7.27
C LEU A 226 0.90 -4.06 -7.52
N ASP A 227 0.63 -4.47 -8.76
CA ASP A 227 0.48 -5.88 -9.14
C ASP A 227 1.79 -6.65 -8.87
N ASN A 228 2.93 -6.09 -9.28
CA ASN A 228 4.25 -6.65 -9.01
C ASN A 228 4.55 -6.79 -7.51
N ARG A 229 4.19 -5.77 -6.70
CA ARG A 229 4.37 -5.81 -5.24
C ARG A 229 3.48 -6.85 -4.58
N THR A 230 2.20 -6.90 -4.96
CA THR A 230 1.23 -7.88 -4.46
C THR A 230 1.68 -9.31 -4.79
N TYR A 231 2.16 -9.53 -6.02
CA TYR A 231 2.74 -10.81 -6.43
C TYR A 231 4.00 -11.17 -5.61
N THR A 232 4.89 -10.20 -5.40
CA THR A 232 6.12 -10.41 -4.61
C THR A 232 5.79 -10.76 -3.16
N PHE A 233 4.82 -10.08 -2.56
CA PHE A 233 4.31 -10.42 -1.24
C PHE A 233 3.75 -11.84 -1.20
N ALA A 234 2.89 -12.22 -2.15
CA ALA A 234 2.33 -13.56 -2.26
C ALA A 234 3.39 -14.67 -2.41
N LYS A 235 4.60 -14.32 -2.88
CA LYS A 235 5.75 -15.23 -2.93
C LYS A 235 6.47 -15.32 -1.58
N LEU A 236 6.64 -14.18 -0.89
CA LEU A 236 7.28 -14.09 0.42
C LEU A 236 6.43 -14.70 1.55
N SER A 237 5.10 -14.70 1.39
CA SER A 237 4.16 -15.24 2.38
C SER A 237 3.93 -16.75 2.28
N ARG A 238 4.55 -17.44 1.32
CA ARG A 238 4.44 -18.90 1.22
C ARG A 238 5.24 -19.54 2.34
N PRO A 239 4.66 -20.49 3.11
CA PRO A 239 5.43 -21.24 4.10
C PRO A 239 6.58 -21.94 3.39
N MET A 240 7.82 -21.63 3.78
CA MET A 240 8.96 -22.46 3.42
C MET A 240 8.84 -23.74 4.25
N TYR A 241 8.28 -24.79 3.65
CA TYR A 241 8.38 -26.14 4.20
C TYR A 241 9.85 -26.53 4.18
N TYR A 242 10.52 -26.47 5.33
CA TYR A 242 11.80 -27.12 5.59
C TYR A 242 11.54 -28.36 6.43
#